data_AF-A0A7G8BE70-F1
#
_entry.id   AF-A0A7G8BE70-F1
#
_cell.length_a   1.000
_cell.length_b   1.000
_cell.length_c   1.000
_cell.angle_alpha   90.00
_cell.angle_beta   90.00
_cell.angle_gamma   90.00
#
_symmetry.space_group_name_H-M   'P 1'
#
loop_
_entity.id
_entity.type
_entity.pdbx_description
1 polymer ?
#
loop_
_entity_poly.entity_id
_entity_poly.type
_entity_poly.pdbx_seq_one_letter_code
_entity_poly.pdbx_strand_id
1 'polypeptide(L)'
;MWQTDQFYSVYQEDALHLINTQIGTVNYLLPPIAPRKRIPDASTFTNEELWTNLLPPKELYRAGMTLSLEQFFLFEWFPRAPGLYFTREGKQARLYAREFLRRVAVPRKSGTHMLDTNRKDREFLDIYDPYGKISMLKGGVGCIRLRPKVLDGGTAWFLSASSTGVAHEGFPVAIPDHLFQRYIDSIKSAGALRCTLRGKLQFLPDPVAELYREYRGVPQLYLLVETLIPETNQDHEHLLVSAGISFMSSFEGMNKMYASYATFDAAVSNSVDEIVDWLQEVYVQGLYGGRVITDFDEQMTHFPNATFSLRNVMNNQLDREAVQTVVQTMNLYAADTAQLFTGLSTIGTIQIERVERMEQNKTINIGSGATITAPVVIADHLQESFNVLEQSGADKDLKDLLNRLLQAVAGAARLAPSPAAENAARDSRNLIEEATAKAPRPGEGVRLGERIMDWAKAIGETGKPVVELAAAIIPLLPH
;
A
#
# COMPACT_ATOMS: atom_id res chain seq x y z
N MET A 1 -7.02 -60.44 -3.62
CA MET A 1 -5.73 -60.19 -4.27
C MET A 1 -5.95 -59.00 -5.18
N TRP A 2 -5.77 -57.78 -4.66
CA TRP A 2 -6.06 -56.54 -5.38
C TRP A 2 -4.73 -55.94 -5.86
N GLN A 3 -4.68 -55.61 -7.14
CA GLN A 3 -3.54 -54.99 -7.82
C GLN A 3 -3.22 -53.64 -7.20
N THR A 4 -1.95 -53.47 -6.82
CA THR A 4 -1.35 -52.20 -6.42
C THR A 4 -1.10 -51.35 -7.67
N ASP A 5 -1.79 -50.22 -7.77
CA ASP A 5 -1.47 -49.15 -8.72
C ASP A 5 -0.04 -48.63 -8.46
N GLN A 6 0.80 -48.81 -9.48
CA GLN A 6 2.10 -48.16 -9.57
C GLN A 6 1.88 -46.66 -9.80
N PHE A 7 2.14 -45.86 -8.76
CA PHE A 7 2.35 -44.43 -8.92
C PHE A 7 3.52 -44.19 -9.87
N TYR A 8 3.25 -43.47 -10.96
CA TYR A 8 4.24 -42.97 -11.90
C TYR A 8 5.31 -42.16 -11.16
N SER A 9 6.53 -42.69 -11.09
CA SER A 9 7.70 -41.89 -10.76
C SER A 9 7.99 -40.97 -11.96
N VAL A 10 7.93 -39.67 -11.76
CA VAL A 10 8.40 -38.69 -12.75
C VAL A 10 9.89 -38.98 -13.03
N TYR A 11 10.21 -39.31 -14.28
CA TYR A 11 11.57 -39.64 -14.69
C TYR A 11 12.46 -38.39 -14.68
N GLN A 12 13.73 -38.57 -14.38
CA GLN A 12 14.76 -37.52 -14.24
C GLN A 12 14.90 -36.64 -15.50
N GLU A 13 14.55 -37.17 -16.67
CA GLU A 13 14.54 -36.44 -17.96
C GLU A 13 13.38 -35.43 -18.06
N ASP A 14 12.21 -35.72 -17.49
CA ASP A 14 11.06 -34.80 -17.47
C ASP A 14 11.30 -33.61 -16.54
N ALA A 15 11.98 -33.84 -15.41
CA ALA A 15 12.40 -32.78 -14.49
C ALA A 15 13.44 -31.85 -15.13
N LEU A 16 14.40 -32.41 -15.88
CA LEU A 16 15.38 -31.64 -16.66
C LEU A 16 14.71 -30.85 -17.79
N HIS A 17 13.65 -31.40 -18.41
CA HIS A 17 12.89 -30.70 -19.44
C HIS A 17 12.07 -29.53 -18.86
N LEU A 18 11.46 -29.69 -17.67
CA LEU A 18 10.74 -28.64 -16.93
C LEU A 18 11.67 -27.52 -16.44
N ILE A 19 12.84 -27.89 -15.92
CA ILE A 19 13.88 -26.94 -15.51
C ILE A 19 14.44 -26.21 -16.73
N ASN A 20 14.71 -26.89 -17.85
CA ASN A 20 15.20 -26.25 -19.08
C ASN A 20 14.15 -25.36 -19.75
N THR A 21 12.85 -25.64 -19.63
CA THR A 21 11.79 -24.74 -20.11
C THR A 21 11.64 -23.51 -19.22
N GLN A 22 11.89 -23.62 -17.91
CA GLN A 22 11.98 -22.48 -17.01
C GLN A 22 13.28 -21.67 -17.17
N ILE A 23 14.43 -22.29 -17.40
CA ILE A 23 15.71 -21.59 -17.67
C ILE A 23 15.70 -20.98 -19.08
N GLY A 24 15.01 -21.60 -20.04
CA GLY A 24 14.77 -21.05 -21.37
C GLY A 24 14.03 -19.71 -21.36
N THR A 25 13.36 -19.35 -20.25
CA THR A 25 12.74 -18.02 -20.09
C THR A 25 13.73 -16.89 -19.93
N VAL A 26 15.01 -17.17 -19.61
CA VAL A 26 16.09 -16.18 -19.62
C VAL A 26 16.28 -15.58 -21.02
N ASN A 27 15.91 -16.30 -22.09
CA ASN A 27 15.90 -15.78 -23.46
C ASN A 27 14.77 -14.76 -23.72
N TYR A 28 13.82 -14.57 -22.79
CA TYR A 28 12.83 -13.47 -22.84
C TYR A 28 13.34 -12.17 -22.20
N LEU A 29 14.59 -12.11 -21.72
CA LEU A 29 15.28 -10.85 -21.37
C LEU A 29 15.63 -10.00 -22.61
N LEU A 30 15.09 -10.32 -23.78
CA LEU A 30 15.10 -9.40 -24.91
C LEU A 30 14.39 -8.10 -24.49
N PRO A 31 14.92 -6.92 -24.87
CA PRO A 31 14.27 -5.65 -24.59
C PRO A 31 12.82 -5.71 -25.11
N PRO A 32 11.84 -5.24 -24.33
CA PRO A 32 10.43 -5.40 -24.65
C PRO A 32 10.17 -4.85 -26.05
N ILE A 33 9.63 -5.69 -26.93
CA ILE A 33 9.14 -5.24 -28.23
C ILE A 33 8.00 -4.27 -27.92
N ALA A 34 8.24 -2.97 -28.12
CA ALA A 34 7.23 -1.95 -27.91
C ALA A 34 5.95 -2.36 -28.65
N PRO A 35 4.79 -2.41 -27.97
CA PRO A 35 3.56 -2.89 -28.57
C PRO A 35 3.23 -2.04 -29.80
N ARG A 36 3.32 -2.66 -30.99
CA ARG A 36 3.08 -1.99 -32.29
C ARG A 36 1.63 -1.56 -32.53
N LYS A 37 0.70 -2.02 -31.68
CA LYS A 37 -0.73 -1.66 -31.74
C LYS A 37 -1.13 -1.06 -30.39
N ARG A 38 -1.61 0.19 -30.40
CA ARG A 38 -2.32 0.77 -29.25
C ARG A 38 -3.50 -0.16 -28.94
N ILE A 39 -3.50 -0.75 -27.75
CA ILE A 39 -4.66 -1.49 -27.26
C ILE A 39 -5.73 -0.42 -26.99
N PRO A 40 -6.96 -0.58 -27.51
CA PRO A 40 -8.01 0.40 -27.29
C PRO A 40 -8.29 0.58 -25.80
N ASP A 41 -8.61 1.81 -25.41
CA ASP A 41 -9.05 2.13 -24.06
C ASP A 41 -10.33 1.34 -23.74
N ALA A 42 -10.41 0.78 -22.54
CA ALA A 42 -11.60 0.10 -22.03
C ALA A 42 -12.25 0.92 -20.90
N SER A 43 -13.55 0.79 -20.75
CA SER A 43 -14.31 1.37 -19.64
C SER A 43 -15.20 0.31 -19.01
N THR A 44 -15.44 0.42 -17.70
CA THR A 44 -16.36 -0.45 -16.97
C THR A 44 -17.11 0.36 -15.90
N PHE A 45 -18.34 -0.07 -15.60
CA PHE A 45 -19.24 0.60 -14.65
C PHE A 45 -19.51 -0.24 -13.39
N THR A 46 -19.13 -1.53 -13.40
CA THR A 46 -19.47 -2.45 -12.30
C THR A 46 -18.30 -3.38 -11.96
N ASN A 47 -18.25 -3.82 -10.70
CA ASN A 47 -17.26 -4.79 -10.22
C ASN A 47 -17.44 -6.11 -10.99
N GLU A 48 -18.68 -6.53 -11.21
CA GLU A 48 -19.00 -7.78 -11.90
C GLU A 48 -18.46 -7.81 -13.33
N GLU A 49 -18.68 -6.73 -14.10
CA GLU A 49 -18.15 -6.59 -15.46
C GLU A 49 -16.62 -6.59 -15.46
N LEU A 50 -16.02 -5.77 -14.59
CA LEU A 50 -14.57 -5.65 -14.44
C LEU A 50 -13.91 -7.01 -14.16
N TRP A 51 -14.36 -7.70 -13.12
CA TRP A 51 -13.79 -8.98 -12.72
C TRP A 51 -14.10 -10.08 -13.73
N THR A 52 -15.29 -10.08 -14.33
CA THR A 52 -15.61 -11.03 -15.41
C THR A 52 -14.68 -10.87 -16.60
N ASN A 53 -14.24 -9.64 -16.92
CA ASN A 53 -13.32 -9.38 -18.03
C ASN A 53 -11.84 -9.61 -17.65
N LEU A 54 -11.48 -9.61 -16.37
CA LEU A 54 -10.14 -9.94 -15.88
C LEU A 54 -9.93 -11.45 -15.67
N LEU A 55 -10.96 -12.15 -15.17
CA LEU A 55 -10.87 -13.54 -14.76
C LEU A 55 -11.02 -14.51 -15.95
N PRO A 56 -10.49 -15.75 -15.83
CA PRO A 56 -10.82 -16.83 -16.74
C PRO A 56 -12.34 -17.10 -16.77
N PRO A 57 -12.92 -17.42 -17.93
CA PRO A 57 -12.26 -17.69 -19.21
C PRO A 57 -12.12 -16.47 -20.14
N LYS A 58 -12.60 -15.27 -19.76
CA LYS A 58 -12.64 -14.13 -20.69
C LYS A 58 -11.29 -13.46 -20.87
N GLU A 59 -10.60 -13.10 -19.78
CA GLU A 59 -9.26 -12.47 -19.77
C GLU A 59 -9.04 -11.40 -20.85
N LEU A 60 -10.05 -10.53 -21.03
CA LEU A 60 -10.06 -9.43 -22.00
C LEU A 60 -9.19 -8.27 -21.53
N TYR A 61 -9.10 -8.05 -20.22
CA TYR A 61 -8.28 -6.99 -19.62
C TYR A 61 -6.94 -7.53 -19.17
N ARG A 62 -5.85 -6.85 -19.56
CA ARG A 62 -4.46 -7.29 -19.35
C ARG A 62 -3.57 -6.12 -18.94
N ALA A 63 -2.44 -6.43 -18.32
CA ALA A 63 -1.42 -5.42 -18.00
C ALA A 63 -1.02 -4.62 -19.26
N GLY A 64 -0.80 -3.33 -19.09
CA GLY A 64 -0.47 -2.36 -20.15
C GLY A 64 -1.70 -1.69 -20.80
N MET A 65 -2.92 -2.15 -20.54
CA MET A 65 -4.14 -1.51 -21.04
C MET A 65 -4.49 -0.25 -20.24
N THR A 66 -5.02 0.77 -20.94
CA THR A 66 -5.71 1.88 -20.28
C THR A 66 -7.13 1.45 -19.94
N LEU A 67 -7.52 1.62 -18.68
CA LEU A 67 -8.85 1.29 -18.18
C LEU A 67 -9.46 2.51 -17.47
N SER A 68 -10.75 2.73 -17.70
CA SER A 68 -11.58 3.70 -16.97
C SER A 68 -12.60 2.95 -16.09
N LEU A 69 -12.62 3.26 -14.79
CA LEU A 69 -13.61 2.79 -13.82
C LEU A 69 -14.59 3.93 -13.59
N GLU A 70 -15.78 3.83 -14.18
CA GLU A 70 -16.77 4.91 -14.19
C GLU A 70 -17.71 4.81 -12.98
N GLN A 71 -17.83 5.91 -12.22
CA GLN A 71 -18.73 6.04 -11.06
C GLN A 71 -18.45 5.06 -9.90
N PHE A 72 -17.19 4.68 -9.69
CA PHE A 72 -16.78 3.83 -8.57
C PHE A 72 -16.60 4.65 -7.29
N PHE A 73 -16.81 4.02 -6.14
CA PHE A 73 -16.43 4.54 -4.83
C PHE A 73 -14.98 4.19 -4.54
N LEU A 74 -14.15 5.20 -4.31
CA LEU A 74 -12.76 5.08 -3.90
C LEU A 74 -12.66 5.08 -2.37
N PHE A 75 -12.20 3.96 -1.81
CA PHE A 75 -12.00 3.75 -0.37
C PHE A 75 -10.53 3.83 0.00
N GLU A 76 -10.19 4.39 1.16
CA GLU A 76 -8.83 4.30 1.75
C GLU A 76 -8.42 2.85 2.08
N TRP A 77 -9.38 1.92 2.04
CA TRP A 77 -9.21 0.51 2.36
C TRP A 77 -8.86 -0.31 1.13
N PHE A 78 -7.98 -1.28 1.30
CA PHE A 78 -7.49 -2.15 0.26
C PHE A 78 -8.07 -3.56 0.40
N PRO A 79 -8.51 -4.26 -0.66
CA PRO A 79 -9.07 -5.59 -0.53
C PRO A 79 -7.98 -6.58 -0.11
N ARG A 80 -8.24 -7.37 0.95
CA ARG A 80 -7.28 -8.38 1.44
C ARG A 80 -7.07 -9.52 0.45
N ALA A 81 -8.08 -9.81 -0.38
CA ALA A 81 -8.04 -10.82 -1.42
C ALA A 81 -8.84 -10.35 -2.64
N PRO A 82 -8.31 -9.36 -3.41
CA PRO A 82 -8.99 -8.80 -4.58
C PRO A 82 -9.39 -9.90 -5.55
N GLY A 83 -10.56 -9.77 -6.16
CA GLY A 83 -11.05 -10.70 -7.19
C GLY A 83 -11.56 -12.04 -6.68
N LEU A 84 -11.07 -12.52 -5.53
CA LEU A 84 -11.51 -13.79 -4.92
C LEU A 84 -13.03 -13.81 -4.66
N TYR A 85 -13.61 -12.65 -4.36
CA TYR A 85 -15.06 -12.53 -4.17
C TYR A 85 -15.87 -12.97 -5.41
N PHE A 86 -15.31 -12.78 -6.61
CA PHE A 86 -15.96 -13.01 -7.89
C PHE A 86 -15.62 -14.39 -8.49
N THR A 87 -14.79 -15.19 -7.82
CA THR A 87 -14.52 -16.56 -8.26
C THR A 87 -15.64 -17.51 -7.82
N ARG A 88 -15.74 -18.65 -8.51
CA ARG A 88 -16.71 -19.70 -8.15
C ARG A 88 -16.40 -20.27 -6.75
N GLU A 89 -15.13 -20.46 -6.45
CA GLU A 89 -14.62 -20.97 -5.18
C GLU A 89 -14.96 -19.99 -4.05
N GLY A 90 -14.75 -18.68 -4.27
CA GLY A 90 -15.09 -17.66 -3.31
C GLY A 90 -16.59 -17.63 -3.02
N LYS A 91 -17.42 -17.72 -4.06
CA LYS A 91 -18.89 -17.82 -3.92
C LYS A 91 -19.30 -19.06 -3.13
N GLN A 92 -18.72 -20.24 -3.42
CA GLN A 92 -18.99 -21.47 -2.67
C GLN A 92 -18.58 -21.36 -1.20
N ALA A 93 -17.43 -20.75 -0.90
CA ALA A 93 -17.00 -20.54 0.48
C ALA A 93 -17.99 -19.65 1.26
N ARG A 94 -18.48 -18.56 0.66
CA ARG A 94 -19.52 -17.71 1.28
C ARG A 94 -20.85 -18.44 1.48
N LEU A 95 -21.23 -19.34 0.57
CA LEU A 95 -22.43 -20.17 0.75
C LEU A 95 -22.23 -21.19 1.88
N TYR A 96 -21.09 -21.87 1.92
CA TYR A 96 -20.73 -22.84 2.96
C TYR A 96 -20.67 -22.19 4.35
N ALA A 97 -20.25 -20.92 4.45
CA ALA A 97 -20.23 -20.17 5.70
C ALA A 97 -21.59 -20.13 6.40
N ARG A 98 -22.70 -20.16 5.64
CA ARG A 98 -24.08 -20.11 6.17
C ARG A 98 -24.43 -21.29 7.07
N GLU A 99 -23.76 -22.42 6.91
CA GLU A 99 -23.93 -23.60 7.78
C GLU A 99 -23.42 -23.37 9.21
N PHE A 100 -22.60 -22.33 9.40
CA PHE A 100 -21.97 -21.98 10.67
C PHE A 100 -22.55 -20.71 11.31
N LEU A 101 -23.72 -20.28 10.85
CA LEU A 101 -24.44 -19.18 11.46
C LEU A 101 -25.04 -19.62 12.80
N ARG A 102 -24.75 -18.89 13.86
CA ARG A 102 -25.24 -19.15 15.22
C ARG A 102 -25.89 -17.90 15.78
N ARG A 103 -27.02 -18.09 16.45
CA ARG A 103 -27.68 -17.03 17.21
C ARG A 103 -27.06 -16.97 18.59
N VAL A 104 -26.43 -15.84 18.92
CA VAL A 104 -25.67 -15.68 20.17
C VAL A 104 -26.23 -14.51 20.96
N ALA A 105 -26.37 -14.69 22.27
CA ALA A 105 -26.79 -13.62 23.16
C ALA A 105 -25.65 -12.58 23.28
N VAL A 106 -25.94 -11.31 23.02
CA VAL A 106 -24.92 -10.24 23.07
C VAL A 106 -25.28 -9.21 24.13
N PRO A 107 -24.34 -8.78 24.99
CA PRO A 107 -24.62 -7.77 26.01
C PRO A 107 -25.13 -6.46 25.39
N ARG A 108 -26.20 -5.87 25.95
CA ARG A 108 -26.80 -4.61 25.44
C ARG A 108 -25.83 -3.40 25.37
N LYS A 109 -24.65 -3.48 25.99
CA LYS A 109 -23.66 -2.39 26.07
C LYS A 109 -22.59 -2.43 24.99
N SER A 110 -22.53 -3.46 24.15
CA SER A 110 -21.34 -3.74 23.32
C SER A 110 -21.26 -2.96 22.00
N GLY A 111 -21.86 -1.78 21.87
CA GLY A 111 -21.78 -0.98 20.63
C GLY A 111 -22.36 -1.65 19.37
N THR A 112 -23.08 -2.78 19.51
CA THR A 112 -23.55 -3.62 18.39
C THR A 112 -24.70 -3.01 17.57
N HIS A 113 -25.01 -1.73 17.77
CA HIS A 113 -26.15 -1.04 17.18
C HIS A 113 -26.13 -1.02 15.65
N MET A 114 -24.94 -1.14 15.03
CA MET A 114 -24.78 -1.20 13.57
C MET A 114 -24.76 -2.63 13.00
N LEU A 115 -24.57 -3.66 13.83
CA LEU A 115 -24.48 -5.05 13.38
C LEU A 115 -25.86 -5.74 13.23
N ASP A 116 -26.92 -5.17 13.83
CA ASP A 116 -28.30 -5.63 13.67
C ASP A 116 -29.12 -4.63 12.84
N THR A 117 -29.15 -4.84 11.52
CA THR A 117 -29.92 -4.01 10.59
C THR A 117 -31.44 -4.13 10.79
N ASN A 118 -31.92 -5.17 11.49
CA ASN A 118 -33.34 -5.46 11.65
C ASN A 118 -33.93 -5.06 13.00
N ARG A 119 -33.15 -4.52 13.94
CA ARG A 119 -33.55 -3.79 15.18
C ARG A 119 -34.56 -4.47 16.12
N LYS A 120 -35.02 -5.70 15.84
CA LYS A 120 -36.19 -6.29 16.52
C LYS A 120 -35.85 -7.12 17.75
N ASP A 121 -34.63 -7.65 17.87
CA ASP A 121 -34.20 -8.44 19.03
C ASP A 121 -32.75 -8.08 19.46
N ARG A 122 -32.59 -6.97 20.19
CA ARG A 122 -31.28 -6.47 20.69
C ARG A 122 -30.56 -7.41 21.66
N GLU A 123 -31.15 -8.56 22.00
CA GLU A 123 -30.57 -9.55 22.91
C GLU A 123 -29.79 -10.63 22.19
N PHE A 124 -30.02 -10.82 20.88
CA PHE A 124 -29.37 -11.87 20.11
C PHE A 124 -28.87 -11.36 18.77
N LEU A 125 -27.69 -11.81 18.36
CA LEU A 125 -27.13 -11.51 17.04
C LEU A 125 -26.81 -12.81 16.31
N ASP A 126 -27.13 -12.86 15.03
CA ASP A 126 -26.72 -13.96 14.15
C ASP A 126 -25.26 -13.73 13.73
N ILE A 127 -24.35 -14.52 14.29
CA ILE A 127 -22.91 -14.45 14.00
C ILE A 127 -22.43 -15.75 13.38
N TYR A 128 -21.48 -15.65 12.46
CA TYR A 128 -20.70 -16.81 12.07
C TYR A 128 -19.78 -17.22 13.21
N ASP A 129 -19.69 -18.52 13.48
CA ASP A 129 -18.63 -19.07 14.32
C ASP A 129 -17.25 -19.01 13.60
N PRO A 130 -16.14 -19.41 14.24
CA PRO A 130 -14.80 -19.28 13.65
C PRO A 130 -14.66 -19.99 12.29
N TYR A 131 -15.35 -21.10 12.05
CA TYR A 131 -15.31 -21.77 10.74
C TYR A 131 -16.07 -20.95 9.69
N GLY A 132 -17.26 -20.44 10.05
CA GLY A 132 -18.03 -19.57 9.17
C GLY A 132 -17.26 -18.30 8.81
N LYS A 133 -16.60 -17.68 9.78
CA LYS A 133 -15.75 -16.48 9.56
C LYS A 133 -14.57 -16.78 8.63
N ILE A 134 -13.82 -17.87 8.86
CA ILE A 134 -12.74 -18.30 7.96
C ILE A 134 -13.27 -18.57 6.55
N SER A 135 -14.43 -19.21 6.43
CA SER A 135 -15.07 -19.49 5.14
C SER A 135 -15.45 -18.20 4.39
N MET A 136 -15.95 -17.18 5.09
CA MET A 136 -16.20 -15.86 4.52
C MET A 136 -14.91 -15.15 4.07
N LEU A 137 -13.85 -15.22 4.88
CA LEU A 137 -12.53 -14.67 4.53
C LEU A 137 -11.91 -15.36 3.30
N LYS A 138 -12.05 -16.69 3.20
CA LYS A 138 -11.71 -17.49 2.01
C LYS A 138 -12.64 -17.18 0.83
N GLY A 139 -13.82 -16.65 1.12
CA GLY A 139 -14.77 -16.12 0.16
C GLY A 139 -14.43 -14.73 -0.39
N GLY A 140 -13.27 -14.16 -0.06
CA GLY A 140 -12.85 -12.83 -0.52
C GLY A 140 -13.34 -11.68 0.36
N VAL A 141 -13.97 -11.95 1.51
CA VAL A 141 -14.34 -10.90 2.46
C VAL A 141 -13.10 -10.45 3.24
N GLY A 142 -12.95 -9.13 3.39
CA GLY A 142 -11.89 -8.54 4.20
C GLY A 142 -11.09 -7.47 3.47
N CYS A 143 -10.69 -6.47 4.23
CA CYS A 143 -9.90 -5.32 3.84
C CYS A 143 -8.74 -5.16 4.81
N ILE A 144 -7.70 -4.49 4.32
CA ILE A 144 -6.58 -3.98 5.10
C ILE A 144 -6.36 -2.51 4.76
N ARG A 145 -5.70 -1.76 5.62
CA ARG A 145 -5.29 -0.38 5.33
C ARG A 145 -3.78 -0.29 5.25
N LEU A 146 -3.26 0.20 4.13
CA LEU A 146 -1.84 0.22 3.84
C LEU A 146 -1.26 1.63 3.99
N ARG A 147 0.04 1.70 4.29
CA ARG A 147 0.86 2.91 4.11
C ARG A 147 1.23 3.08 2.63
N PRO A 148 1.61 4.29 2.21
CA PRO A 148 2.06 4.50 0.84
C PRO A 148 3.28 3.65 0.50
N LYS A 149 3.38 3.25 -0.76
CA LYS A 149 4.48 2.43 -1.29
C LYS A 149 5.19 3.19 -2.41
N VAL A 150 6.49 2.96 -2.54
CA VAL A 150 7.29 3.53 -3.63
C VAL A 150 7.17 2.65 -4.87
N LEU A 151 6.76 3.27 -5.97
CA LEU A 151 6.63 2.70 -7.31
C LEU A 151 7.60 3.39 -8.28
N ASP A 152 7.73 2.83 -9.48
CA ASP A 152 8.43 3.46 -10.60
C ASP A 152 7.63 4.70 -11.03
N GLY A 153 8.06 5.89 -10.58
CA GLY A 153 7.33 7.15 -10.78
C GLY A 153 6.93 7.87 -9.48
N GLY A 154 7.28 7.31 -8.32
CA GLY A 154 7.17 7.99 -7.03
C GLY A 154 6.31 7.24 -6.01
N THR A 155 5.84 7.98 -5.02
CA THR A 155 5.03 7.43 -3.93
C THR A 155 3.56 7.30 -4.35
N ALA A 156 2.96 6.14 -4.09
CA ALA A 156 1.55 5.88 -4.37
C ALA A 156 0.85 5.20 -3.19
N TRP A 157 -0.44 5.46 -3.07
CA TRP A 157 -1.33 4.86 -2.08
C TRP A 157 -2.13 3.73 -2.71
N PHE A 158 -2.15 2.56 -2.08
CA PHE A 158 -2.95 1.42 -2.52
C PHE A 158 -4.32 1.43 -1.85
N LEU A 159 -5.36 1.57 -2.66
CA LEU A 159 -6.76 1.76 -2.28
C LEU A 159 -7.65 0.72 -2.99
N SER A 160 -8.96 0.76 -2.70
CA SER A 160 -9.98 -0.02 -3.41
C SER A 160 -10.94 0.91 -4.16
N ALA A 161 -11.25 0.58 -5.41
CA ALA A 161 -12.35 1.17 -6.16
C ALA A 161 -13.48 0.15 -6.26
N SER A 162 -14.68 0.48 -5.74
CA SER A 162 -15.84 -0.42 -5.78
C SER A 162 -17.09 0.26 -6.29
N SER A 163 -17.78 -0.36 -7.24
CA SER A 163 -19.07 0.12 -7.75
C SER A 163 -20.27 -0.19 -6.84
N THR A 164 -20.12 -1.07 -5.84
CA THR A 164 -21.21 -1.53 -4.97
C THR A 164 -21.23 -0.85 -3.61
N GLY A 165 -20.29 0.06 -3.32
CA GLY A 165 -20.12 0.64 -2.00
C GLY A 165 -19.47 -0.32 -0.98
N VAL A 166 -19.01 -1.49 -1.41
CA VAL A 166 -18.36 -2.48 -0.54
C VAL A 166 -16.89 -2.62 -0.90
N ALA A 167 -15.98 -2.24 0.01
CA ALA A 167 -14.56 -2.12 -0.29
C ALA A 167 -13.86 -3.45 -0.64
N HIS A 168 -14.25 -4.57 -0.01
CA HIS A 168 -13.65 -5.88 -0.28
C HIS A 168 -14.11 -6.51 -1.61
N GLU A 169 -15.17 -5.98 -2.22
CA GLU A 169 -15.60 -6.34 -3.58
C GLU A 169 -14.90 -5.49 -4.67
N GLY A 170 -14.17 -4.45 -4.26
CA GLY A 170 -13.55 -3.52 -5.18
C GLY A 170 -12.29 -4.04 -5.86
N PHE A 171 -11.79 -3.23 -6.79
CA PHE A 171 -10.58 -3.44 -7.56
C PHE A 171 -9.39 -2.66 -6.96
N PRO A 172 -8.19 -3.26 -6.88
CA PRO A 172 -6.98 -2.58 -6.44
C PRO A 172 -6.64 -1.38 -7.31
N VAL A 173 -6.44 -0.22 -6.70
CA VAL A 173 -5.96 0.98 -7.40
C VAL A 173 -4.76 1.57 -6.66
N ALA A 174 -3.80 2.10 -7.41
CA ALA A 174 -2.70 2.88 -6.86
C ALA A 174 -2.86 4.34 -7.26
N ILE A 175 -3.02 5.21 -6.27
CA ILE A 175 -3.21 6.66 -6.44
C ILE A 175 -1.87 7.35 -6.15
N PRO A 176 -1.24 8.03 -7.12
CA PRO A 176 -0.07 8.85 -6.87
C PRO A 176 -0.30 9.84 -5.72
N ASP A 177 0.72 10.06 -4.88
CA ASP A 177 0.58 10.86 -3.66
C ASP A 177 -0.03 12.25 -3.90
N HIS A 178 0.43 12.97 -4.94
CA HIS A 178 -0.12 14.28 -5.29
C HIS A 178 -1.62 14.27 -5.62
N LEU A 179 -2.16 13.17 -6.20
CA LEU A 179 -3.60 13.01 -6.41
C LEU A 179 -4.31 12.63 -5.11
N PHE A 180 -3.71 11.76 -4.31
CA PHE A 180 -4.28 11.32 -3.04
C PHE A 180 -4.45 12.48 -2.05
N GLN A 181 -3.41 13.31 -1.87
CA GLN A 181 -3.45 14.46 -0.96
C GLN A 181 -4.57 15.44 -1.30
N ARG A 182 -4.97 15.54 -2.57
CA ARG A 182 -6.07 16.42 -3.01
C ARG A 182 -7.45 15.97 -2.51
N TYR A 183 -7.63 14.67 -2.24
CA TYR A 183 -8.95 14.09 -2.00
C TYR A 183 -9.07 13.32 -0.68
N ILE A 184 -7.98 13.14 0.06
CA ILE A 184 -7.99 12.32 1.28
C ILE A 184 -8.95 12.85 2.35
N ASP A 185 -9.09 14.17 2.51
CA ASP A 185 -10.02 14.74 3.48
C ASP A 185 -11.49 14.43 3.11
N SER A 186 -11.82 14.45 1.82
CA SER A 186 -13.14 14.01 1.33
C SER A 186 -13.37 12.52 1.60
N ILE A 187 -12.38 11.67 1.32
CA ILE A 187 -12.47 10.23 1.56
C ILE A 187 -12.64 9.95 3.06
N LYS A 188 -11.88 10.61 3.94
CA LYS A 188 -11.95 10.39 5.39
C LYS A 188 -13.25 10.90 6.01
N SER A 189 -13.76 12.04 5.55
CA SER A 189 -14.99 12.63 6.08
C SER A 189 -16.25 11.90 5.60
N ALA A 190 -16.27 11.40 4.37
CA ALA A 190 -17.41 10.71 3.78
C ALA A 190 -17.29 9.17 3.75
N GLY A 191 -16.16 8.61 4.19
CA GLY A 191 -15.83 7.18 4.13
C GLY A 191 -15.32 6.69 2.78
N ALA A 192 -15.82 7.27 1.68
CA ALA A 192 -15.36 7.02 0.32
C ALA A 192 -15.62 8.23 -0.59
N LEU A 193 -14.98 8.25 -1.76
CA LEU A 193 -15.22 9.25 -2.80
C LEU A 193 -15.82 8.59 -4.05
N ARG A 194 -17.03 8.97 -4.46
CA ARG A 194 -17.55 8.56 -5.77
C ARG A 194 -16.85 9.31 -6.90
N CYS A 195 -16.29 8.59 -7.87
CA CYS A 195 -15.43 9.18 -8.91
C CYS A 195 -15.30 8.28 -10.16
N THR A 196 -14.80 8.88 -11.24
CA THR A 196 -14.23 8.16 -12.38
C THR A 196 -12.71 8.11 -12.25
N LEU A 197 -12.15 6.91 -12.35
CA LEU A 197 -10.70 6.66 -12.29
C LEU A 197 -10.22 6.16 -13.64
N ARG A 198 -9.22 6.83 -14.23
CA ARG A 198 -8.57 6.38 -15.46
C ARG A 198 -7.09 6.16 -15.23
N GLY A 199 -6.57 5.06 -15.74
CA GLY A 199 -5.17 4.71 -15.53
C GLY A 199 -4.72 3.51 -16.34
N LYS A 200 -3.52 3.02 -16.05
CA LYS A 200 -2.94 1.84 -16.70
C LYS A 200 -2.99 0.62 -15.79
N LEU A 201 -3.45 -0.50 -16.32
CA LEU A 201 -3.38 -1.79 -15.64
C LEU A 201 -1.93 -2.25 -15.54
N GLN A 202 -1.50 -2.65 -14.34
CA GLN A 202 -0.15 -3.15 -14.08
C GLN A 202 -0.21 -4.36 -13.13
N PHE A 203 0.86 -5.16 -13.12
CA PHE A 203 1.02 -6.20 -12.12
C PHE A 203 1.35 -5.60 -10.77
N LEU A 204 0.76 -6.12 -9.70
CA LEU A 204 1.07 -5.71 -8.34
C LEU A 204 2.59 -5.82 -8.09
N PRO A 205 3.20 -4.82 -7.45
CA PRO A 205 4.62 -4.88 -7.12
C PRO A 205 4.89 -5.96 -6.07
N ASP A 206 6.07 -6.57 -6.09
CA ASP A 206 6.42 -7.73 -5.25
C ASP A 206 5.98 -7.61 -3.78
N PRO A 207 6.25 -6.50 -3.05
CA PRO A 207 5.88 -6.41 -1.63
C PRO A 207 4.37 -6.52 -1.38
N VAL A 208 3.55 -6.16 -2.38
CA VAL A 208 2.09 -6.25 -2.33
C VAL A 208 1.61 -7.56 -2.93
N ALA A 209 2.25 -8.04 -4.01
CA ALA A 209 1.99 -9.33 -4.64
C ALA A 209 2.20 -10.52 -3.68
N GLU A 210 3.16 -10.42 -2.76
CA GLU A 210 3.41 -11.44 -1.74
C GLU A 210 2.22 -11.70 -0.82
N LEU A 211 1.39 -10.68 -0.55
CA LEU A 211 0.14 -10.83 0.20
C LEU A 211 -0.85 -11.77 -0.50
N TYR A 212 -0.62 -12.05 -1.79
CA TYR A 212 -1.53 -12.76 -2.67
C TYR A 212 -1.01 -14.07 -3.23
N ARG A 213 0.20 -14.51 -2.82
CA ARG A 213 0.87 -15.68 -3.39
C ARG A 213 0.01 -16.96 -3.33
N GLU A 214 -0.85 -17.08 -2.33
CA GLU A 214 -1.70 -18.27 -2.13
C GLU A 214 -2.98 -18.27 -2.97
N TYR A 215 -3.40 -17.13 -3.54
CA TYR A 215 -4.63 -17.05 -4.32
C TYR A 215 -4.37 -17.48 -5.77
N ARG A 216 -4.86 -18.68 -6.10
CA ARG A 216 -4.80 -19.22 -7.46
C ARG A 216 -5.96 -18.69 -8.30
N GLY A 217 -5.70 -18.47 -9.59
CA GLY A 217 -6.74 -18.15 -10.58
C GLY A 217 -7.25 -16.70 -10.56
N VAL A 218 -6.64 -15.83 -9.75
CA VAL A 218 -6.92 -14.39 -9.77
C VAL A 218 -5.67 -13.63 -10.25
N PRO A 219 -5.76 -12.84 -11.33
CA PRO A 219 -4.65 -11.99 -11.77
C PRO A 219 -4.28 -10.97 -10.70
N GLN A 220 -2.99 -10.88 -10.38
CA GLN A 220 -2.44 -9.89 -9.45
C GLN A 220 -2.24 -8.55 -10.15
N LEU A 221 -3.35 -7.89 -10.49
CA LEU A 221 -3.37 -6.62 -11.22
C LEU A 221 -3.88 -5.47 -10.35
N TYR A 222 -3.44 -4.26 -10.66
CA TYR A 222 -3.97 -3.01 -10.12
C TYR A 222 -4.06 -1.93 -11.21
N LEU A 223 -4.85 -0.88 -10.96
CA LEU A 223 -4.90 0.31 -11.81
C LEU A 223 -3.97 1.39 -11.26
N LEU A 224 -2.89 1.72 -11.98
CA LEU A 224 -2.10 2.91 -11.69
C LEU A 224 -2.87 4.13 -12.22
N VAL A 225 -3.46 4.91 -11.32
CA VAL A 225 -4.36 6.01 -11.69
C VAL A 225 -3.58 7.22 -12.19
N GLU A 226 -3.93 7.67 -13.39
CA GLU A 226 -3.37 8.86 -14.03
C GLU A 226 -4.35 10.04 -13.91
N THR A 227 -5.66 9.76 -13.82
CA THR A 227 -6.70 10.79 -13.71
C THR A 227 -7.81 10.31 -12.78
N LEU A 228 -8.23 11.21 -11.88
CA LEU A 228 -9.33 11.01 -10.95
C LEU A 228 -10.27 12.21 -11.07
N ILE A 229 -11.54 11.95 -11.42
CA ILE A 229 -12.59 12.95 -11.59
C ILE A 229 -13.70 12.65 -10.56
N PRO A 230 -13.85 13.46 -9.51
CA PRO A 230 -14.94 13.30 -8.54
C PRO A 230 -16.31 13.49 -9.18
N GLU A 231 -17.28 12.69 -8.76
CA GLU A 231 -18.69 12.89 -9.13
C GLU A 231 -19.33 13.96 -8.25
N THR A 232 -20.22 14.76 -8.85
CA THR A 232 -20.94 15.84 -8.15
C THR A 232 -22.04 15.33 -7.23
N ASN A 233 -22.66 14.19 -7.59
CA ASN A 233 -23.68 13.56 -6.76
C ASN A 233 -23.06 12.41 -5.96
N GLN A 234 -22.95 12.63 -4.66
CA GLN A 234 -22.47 11.63 -3.73
C GLN A 234 -23.66 11.06 -2.97
N ASP A 235 -24.35 10.09 -3.58
CA ASP A 235 -25.36 9.30 -2.86
C ASP A 235 -24.62 8.20 -2.07
N HIS A 236 -24.81 8.19 -0.75
CA HIS A 236 -23.85 7.61 0.22
C HIS A 236 -24.38 6.44 1.05
N GLU A 237 -25.46 5.78 0.62
CA GLU A 237 -26.03 4.73 1.46
C GLU A 237 -25.12 3.48 1.46
N HIS A 238 -24.67 3.10 2.67
CA HIS A 238 -23.98 1.85 2.99
C HIS A 238 -22.57 1.70 2.41
N LEU A 239 -21.63 2.54 2.85
CA LEU A 239 -20.22 2.45 2.47
C LEU A 239 -19.47 1.45 3.37
N LEU A 240 -19.52 0.18 3.01
CA LEU A 240 -19.10 -0.93 3.88
C LEU A 240 -17.63 -1.33 3.70
N VAL A 241 -16.95 -1.48 4.84
CA VAL A 241 -15.59 -2.02 4.94
C VAL A 241 -15.60 -3.19 5.91
N SER A 242 -14.91 -4.28 5.56
CA SER A 242 -14.80 -5.47 6.42
C SER A 242 -13.37 -5.62 6.92
N ALA A 243 -13.12 -5.44 8.22
CA ALA A 243 -11.79 -5.63 8.80
C ALA A 243 -11.62 -7.08 9.28
N GLY A 244 -10.52 -7.74 8.88
CA GLY A 244 -10.24 -9.13 9.21
C GLY A 244 -9.09 -9.28 10.21
N ILE A 245 -9.22 -10.19 11.17
CA ILE A 245 -8.17 -10.51 12.15
C ILE A 245 -7.99 -12.03 12.28
N SER A 246 -6.81 -12.44 12.73
CA SER A 246 -6.53 -13.77 13.27
C SER A 246 -6.37 -13.69 14.78
N PHE A 247 -6.80 -14.74 15.47
CA PHE A 247 -6.73 -14.85 16.91
C PHE A 247 -6.39 -16.28 17.34
N MET A 248 -5.83 -16.42 18.53
CA MET A 248 -5.62 -17.72 19.17
C MET A 248 -6.74 -18.03 20.13
N SER A 249 -7.22 -19.27 20.13
CA SER A 249 -8.27 -19.72 21.05
C SER A 249 -8.18 -21.24 21.26
N SER A 250 -8.77 -21.73 22.35
CA SER A 250 -9.00 -23.15 22.65
C SER A 250 -10.42 -23.61 22.28
N PHE A 251 -11.09 -22.94 21.34
CA PHE A 251 -12.46 -23.22 20.91
C PHE A 251 -12.74 -24.71 20.63
N GLU A 252 -11.80 -25.44 20.05
CA GLU A 252 -11.91 -26.90 19.80
C GLU A 252 -11.25 -27.78 20.89
N GLY A 253 -11.02 -27.23 22.08
CA GLY A 253 -10.31 -27.90 23.18
C GLY A 253 -8.78 -27.90 23.06
N MET A 254 -8.22 -27.35 21.98
CA MET A 254 -6.78 -27.16 21.79
C MET A 254 -6.50 -25.76 21.24
N ASN A 255 -5.37 -25.17 21.64
CA ASN A 255 -4.96 -23.86 21.16
C ASN A 255 -4.62 -23.93 19.66
N LYS A 256 -5.40 -23.21 18.85
CA LYS A 256 -5.15 -23.05 17.42
C LYS A 256 -5.34 -21.61 16.98
N MET A 257 -4.91 -21.31 15.76
CA MET A 257 -5.22 -20.06 15.09
C MET A 257 -6.58 -20.15 14.41
N TYR A 258 -7.40 -19.14 14.65
CA TYR A 258 -8.66 -18.89 13.98
C TYR A 258 -8.65 -17.50 13.36
N ALA A 259 -9.66 -17.19 12.56
CA ALA A 259 -9.84 -15.86 12.01
C ALA A 259 -11.28 -15.37 12.17
N SER A 260 -11.43 -14.05 12.25
CA SER A 260 -12.70 -13.35 12.32
C SER A 260 -12.67 -12.12 11.42
N TYR A 261 -13.85 -11.54 11.20
CA TYR A 261 -13.99 -10.23 10.59
C TYR A 261 -15.23 -9.54 11.14
N ALA A 262 -15.23 -8.22 11.06
CA ALA A 262 -16.38 -7.38 11.33
C ALA A 262 -16.53 -6.35 10.20
N THR A 263 -17.77 -5.95 9.92
CA THR A 263 -18.08 -4.97 8.88
C THR A 263 -18.60 -3.71 9.54
N PHE A 264 -18.12 -2.56 9.08
CA PHE A 264 -18.53 -1.25 9.54
C PHE A 264 -18.83 -0.34 8.35
N ASP A 265 -19.57 0.73 8.61
CA ASP A 265 -19.81 1.80 7.64
C ASP A 265 -18.70 2.86 7.77
N ALA A 266 -17.91 3.04 6.72
CA ALA A 266 -16.79 3.98 6.69
C ALA A 266 -17.23 5.44 6.74
N ALA A 267 -18.50 5.74 6.42
CA ALA A 267 -19.07 7.09 6.52
C ALA A 267 -19.45 7.46 7.96
N VAL A 268 -19.54 6.48 8.86
CA VAL A 268 -19.90 6.71 10.27
C VAL A 268 -18.63 6.87 11.09
N SER A 269 -18.49 8.03 11.76
CA SER A 269 -17.36 8.28 12.66
C SER A 269 -17.32 7.26 13.81
N ASN A 270 -16.11 6.86 14.21
CA ASN A 270 -15.83 5.89 15.28
C ASN A 270 -16.33 4.45 15.02
N SER A 271 -16.90 4.15 13.85
CA SER A 271 -17.38 2.80 13.54
C SER A 271 -16.25 1.77 13.48
N VAL A 272 -15.02 2.19 13.16
CA VAL A 272 -13.80 1.37 13.23
C VAL A 272 -13.48 0.99 14.67
N ASP A 273 -13.55 1.94 15.61
CA ASP A 273 -13.25 1.67 17.02
C ASP A 273 -14.31 0.71 17.60
N GLU A 274 -15.58 0.92 17.25
CA GLU A 274 -16.67 0.03 17.67
C GLU A 274 -16.47 -1.43 17.21
N ILE A 275 -16.02 -1.64 15.96
CA ILE A 275 -15.76 -3.01 15.48
C ILE A 275 -14.46 -3.60 16.02
N VAL A 276 -13.47 -2.78 16.37
CA VAL A 276 -12.25 -3.22 17.07
C VAL A 276 -12.62 -3.75 18.46
N ASP A 277 -13.39 -2.97 19.22
CA ASP A 277 -13.88 -3.35 20.54
C ASP A 277 -14.76 -4.61 20.46
N TRP A 278 -15.66 -4.66 19.48
CA TRP A 278 -16.50 -5.85 19.27
C TRP A 278 -15.68 -7.10 18.93
N LEU A 279 -14.70 -6.99 18.03
CA LEU A 279 -13.84 -8.11 17.67
C LEU A 279 -13.04 -8.61 18.87
N GLN A 280 -12.44 -7.71 19.64
CA GLN A 280 -11.59 -8.08 20.77
C GLN A 280 -12.40 -8.58 21.96
N GLU A 281 -13.29 -7.74 22.50
CA GLU A 281 -13.93 -7.97 23.79
C GLU A 281 -15.09 -8.96 23.69
N VAL A 282 -15.92 -8.80 22.65
CA VAL A 282 -17.12 -9.64 22.49
C VAL A 282 -16.76 -10.94 21.81
N TYR A 283 -16.27 -10.86 20.57
CA TYR A 283 -16.09 -12.05 19.75
C TYR A 283 -14.93 -12.92 20.25
N VAL A 284 -13.72 -12.37 20.30
CA VAL A 284 -12.52 -13.16 20.61
C VAL A 284 -12.45 -13.54 22.08
N GLN A 285 -12.53 -12.57 23.00
CA GLN A 285 -12.41 -12.84 24.44
C GLN A 285 -13.71 -13.41 25.02
N GLY A 286 -14.85 -12.75 24.78
CA GLY A 286 -16.13 -13.12 25.36
C GLY A 286 -16.67 -14.47 24.88
N LEU A 287 -16.70 -14.72 23.56
CA LEU A 287 -17.31 -15.93 23.01
C LEU A 287 -16.32 -17.09 22.88
N TYR A 288 -15.05 -16.82 22.62
CA TYR A 288 -14.06 -17.85 22.31
C TYR A 288 -12.85 -17.87 23.24
N GLY A 289 -12.81 -17.05 24.31
CA GLY A 289 -11.74 -17.07 25.31
C GLY A 289 -10.33 -16.90 24.73
N GLY A 290 -10.21 -16.13 23.64
CA GLY A 290 -9.00 -16.03 22.85
C GLY A 290 -8.22 -14.72 23.01
N ARG A 291 -7.17 -14.57 22.19
CA ARG A 291 -6.42 -13.32 22.04
C ARG A 291 -6.14 -13.00 20.57
N VAL A 292 -6.30 -11.75 20.18
CA VAL A 292 -5.98 -11.26 18.83
C VAL A 292 -4.47 -11.34 18.60
N ILE A 293 -4.06 -11.80 17.42
CA ILE A 293 -2.64 -11.93 17.05
C ILE A 293 -2.25 -11.22 15.75
N THR A 294 -3.20 -10.72 14.96
CA THR A 294 -2.92 -9.88 13.78
C THR A 294 -3.64 -8.54 13.86
N ASP A 295 -3.14 -7.55 13.14
CA ASP A 295 -3.81 -6.27 12.90
C ASP A 295 -4.11 -6.14 11.40
N PHE A 296 -5.12 -5.35 11.03
CA PHE A 296 -5.52 -5.10 9.64
C PHE A 296 -5.07 -3.73 9.14
N ASP A 297 -4.45 -2.91 9.99
CA ASP A 297 -4.12 -1.53 9.69
C ASP A 297 -2.61 -1.28 9.84
N GLU A 298 -1.98 -0.81 8.76
CA GLU A 298 -0.57 -0.43 8.74
C GLU A 298 -0.37 1.00 9.24
N GLN A 299 -1.40 1.85 9.13
CA GLN A 299 -1.33 3.27 9.48
C GLN A 299 -1.54 3.48 10.98
N MET A 300 -2.45 2.72 11.60
CA MET A 300 -2.78 2.78 13.02
C MET A 300 -2.67 1.40 13.66
N THR A 301 -2.36 1.35 14.96
CA THR A 301 -2.35 0.11 15.73
C THR A 301 -3.63 0.02 16.55
N HIS A 302 -4.47 -0.95 16.22
CA HIS A 302 -5.74 -1.21 16.92
C HIS A 302 -5.59 -2.28 18.00
N PHE A 303 -4.66 -3.22 17.79
CA PHE A 303 -4.38 -4.30 18.74
C PHE A 303 -2.93 -4.23 19.20
N PRO A 304 -2.61 -3.49 20.28
CA PRO A 304 -1.23 -3.27 20.74
C PRO A 304 -0.44 -4.56 21.01
N ASN A 305 -1.13 -5.65 21.34
CA ASN A 305 -0.54 -6.95 21.67
C ASN A 305 -0.56 -7.94 20.48
N ALA A 306 -0.93 -7.51 19.28
CA ALA A 306 -0.94 -8.36 18.10
C ALA A 306 0.49 -8.69 17.65
N THR A 307 0.89 -9.95 17.80
CA THR A 307 2.22 -10.46 17.42
C THR A 307 2.55 -10.19 15.95
N PHE A 308 1.57 -10.34 15.06
CA PHE A 308 1.66 -10.15 13.62
C PHE A 308 0.86 -8.91 13.19
N SER A 309 1.09 -7.77 13.84
CA SER A 309 0.48 -6.51 13.38
C SER A 309 0.90 -6.22 11.94
N LEU A 310 -0.01 -5.69 11.12
CA LEU A 310 0.28 -5.42 9.71
C LEU A 310 1.48 -4.50 9.55
N ARG A 311 1.60 -3.47 10.42
CA ARG A 311 2.77 -2.60 10.49
C ARG A 311 4.08 -3.38 10.70
N ASN A 312 4.12 -4.33 11.63
CA ASN A 312 5.34 -5.08 11.91
C ASN A 312 5.67 -6.05 10.77
N VAL A 313 4.65 -6.67 10.16
CA VAL A 313 4.84 -7.53 8.98
C VAL A 313 5.41 -6.73 7.81
N MET A 314 4.81 -5.59 7.47
CA MET A 314 5.21 -4.78 6.32
C MET A 314 6.59 -4.12 6.50
N ASN A 315 7.01 -3.85 7.73
CA ASN A 315 8.33 -3.28 8.05
C ASN A 315 9.38 -4.34 8.39
N ASN A 316 9.05 -5.64 8.33
CA ASN A 316 9.93 -6.73 8.78
C ASN A 316 10.44 -6.56 10.23
N GLN A 317 9.56 -6.07 11.11
CA GLN A 317 9.80 -5.77 12.52
C GLN A 317 9.08 -6.76 13.46
N LEU A 318 8.95 -8.03 13.05
CA LEU A 318 8.34 -9.04 13.92
C LEU A 318 9.31 -9.46 15.04
N ASP A 319 8.78 -9.47 16.26
CA ASP A 319 9.49 -9.99 17.43
C ASP A 319 9.62 -11.52 17.32
N ARG A 320 10.86 -12.00 17.20
CA ARG A 320 11.17 -13.42 17.05
C ARG A 320 10.67 -14.26 18.23
N GLU A 321 10.79 -13.76 19.46
CA GLU A 321 10.38 -14.48 20.66
C GLU A 321 8.86 -14.60 20.71
N ALA A 322 8.15 -13.51 20.39
CA ALA A 322 6.69 -13.51 20.31
C ALA A 322 6.18 -14.45 19.20
N VAL A 323 6.81 -14.45 18.02
CA VAL A 323 6.49 -15.38 16.91
C VAL A 323 6.73 -16.83 17.34
N GLN A 324 7.88 -17.11 17.96
CA GLN A 324 8.23 -18.47 18.42
C GLN A 324 7.24 -18.97 19.48
N THR A 325 6.80 -18.09 20.39
CA THR A 325 5.76 -18.39 21.37
C THR A 325 4.44 -18.76 20.70
N VAL A 326 4.01 -18.03 19.67
CA VAL A 326 2.78 -18.36 18.93
C VAL A 326 2.91 -19.72 18.24
N VAL A 327 4.01 -19.98 17.55
CA VAL A 327 4.27 -21.24 16.85
C VAL A 327 4.27 -22.42 17.83
N GLN A 328 4.97 -22.30 18.95
CA GLN A 328 5.01 -23.32 20.00
C GLN A 328 3.61 -23.59 20.56
N THR A 329 2.85 -22.54 20.81
CA THR A 329 1.48 -22.67 21.35
C THR A 329 0.54 -23.35 20.34
N MET A 330 0.81 -23.24 19.04
CA MET A 330 0.06 -23.92 17.98
C MET A 330 0.52 -25.37 17.73
N ASN A 331 1.58 -25.85 18.40
CA ASN A 331 2.23 -27.14 18.09
C ASN A 331 2.57 -27.32 16.60
N LEU A 332 2.92 -26.23 15.90
CA LEU A 332 3.37 -26.32 14.51
C LEU A 332 4.73 -27.03 14.44
N TYR A 333 4.96 -27.82 13.39
CA TYR A 333 6.24 -28.51 13.23
C TYR A 333 7.36 -27.52 12.92
N ALA A 334 8.61 -27.88 13.27
CA ALA A 334 9.79 -27.03 13.03
C ALA A 334 9.95 -26.60 11.55
N ALA A 335 9.46 -27.40 10.60
CA ALA A 335 9.45 -27.09 9.18
C ALA A 335 8.50 -25.94 8.81
N ASP A 336 7.31 -25.89 9.43
CA ASP A 336 6.34 -24.80 9.24
C ASP A 336 6.89 -23.48 9.84
N THR A 337 7.66 -23.61 10.92
CA THR A 337 8.36 -22.47 11.54
C THR A 337 9.43 -21.91 10.62
N ALA A 338 10.21 -22.79 9.99
CA ALA A 338 11.24 -22.39 9.05
C ALA A 338 10.64 -21.67 7.84
N GLN A 339 9.49 -22.12 7.30
CA GLN A 339 8.80 -21.44 6.20
C GLN A 339 8.30 -20.04 6.57
N LEU A 340 7.74 -19.85 7.77
CA LEU A 340 7.36 -18.53 8.27
C LEU A 340 8.57 -17.59 8.34
N PHE A 341 9.70 -18.06 8.87
CA PHE A 341 10.93 -17.26 8.91
C PHE A 341 11.58 -17.07 7.53
N THR A 342 11.47 -18.04 6.61
CA THR A 342 11.93 -17.90 5.23
C THR A 342 11.12 -16.82 4.50
N GLY A 343 9.79 -16.83 4.61
CA GLY A 343 8.94 -15.78 4.05
C GLY A 343 9.28 -14.38 4.58
N LEU A 344 9.54 -14.27 5.89
CA LEU A 344 10.00 -13.02 6.51
C LEU A 344 11.39 -12.59 6.03
N SER A 345 12.30 -13.54 5.86
CA SER A 345 13.64 -13.26 5.33
C SER A 345 13.61 -12.85 3.85
N THR A 346 12.72 -13.42 3.04
CA THR A 346 12.53 -13.05 1.62
C THR A 346 12.03 -11.62 1.49
N ILE A 347 11.08 -11.21 2.34
CA ILE A 347 10.62 -9.80 2.42
C ILE A 347 11.78 -8.88 2.81
N GLY A 348 12.62 -9.30 3.77
CA GLY A 348 13.82 -8.58 4.18
C GLY A 348 14.87 -8.44 3.07
N THR A 349 15.17 -9.51 2.32
CA THR A 349 16.14 -9.47 1.21
C THR A 349 15.65 -8.65 0.02
N ILE A 350 14.34 -8.67 -0.28
CA ILE A 350 13.76 -7.81 -1.32
C ILE A 350 13.90 -6.34 -0.92
N GLN A 351 13.77 -5.99 0.36
CA GLN A 351 13.99 -4.61 0.82
C GLN A 351 15.47 -4.21 0.80
N ILE A 352 16.40 -5.09 1.19
CA ILE A 352 17.84 -4.80 1.17
C ILE A 352 18.36 -4.64 -0.27
N GLU A 353 18.00 -5.54 -1.19
CA GLU A 353 18.34 -5.40 -2.61
C GLU A 353 17.71 -4.14 -3.23
N ARG A 354 16.56 -3.68 -2.72
CA ARG A 354 15.90 -2.46 -3.21
C ARG A 354 16.52 -1.20 -2.64
N VAL A 355 17.03 -1.21 -1.40
CA VAL A 355 17.84 -0.11 -0.85
C VAL A 355 19.15 0.02 -1.62
N GLU A 356 19.80 -1.09 -1.99
CA GLU A 356 21.01 -1.06 -2.83
C GLU A 356 20.72 -0.74 -4.31
N ARG A 357 19.56 -1.14 -4.87
CA ARG A 357 19.19 -0.84 -6.26
C ARG A 357 18.50 0.52 -6.47
N MET A 358 18.02 1.18 -5.41
CA MET A 358 17.42 2.53 -5.48
C MET A 358 18.40 3.68 -5.22
N GLU A 359 19.68 3.41 -4.99
CA GLU A 359 20.74 4.40 -5.23
C GLU A 359 21.00 4.57 -6.74
N GLN A 360 19.93 4.71 -7.54
CA GLN A 360 20.09 5.21 -8.89
C GLN A 360 20.51 6.68 -8.77
N ASN A 361 21.77 6.93 -9.12
CA ASN A 361 22.26 8.26 -9.31
C ASN A 361 21.77 8.77 -10.68
N LYS A 362 21.04 9.87 -10.70
CA LYS A 362 20.66 10.57 -11.93
C LYS A 362 21.70 11.65 -12.20
N THR A 363 22.26 11.64 -13.41
CA THR A 363 23.11 12.73 -13.88
C THR A 363 22.24 13.78 -14.56
N ILE A 364 22.19 14.99 -14.01
CA ILE A 364 21.48 16.14 -14.56
C ILE A 364 22.48 17.12 -15.18
N ASN A 365 22.11 17.72 -16.32
CA ASN A 365 22.89 18.79 -16.94
C ASN A 365 22.40 20.14 -16.39
N ILE A 366 23.31 20.95 -15.87
CA ILE A 366 22.99 22.18 -15.14
C ILE A 366 23.59 23.41 -15.83
N GLY A 367 23.22 23.64 -17.09
CA GLY A 367 23.70 24.78 -17.89
C GLY A 367 25.22 24.80 -18.10
N SER A 368 25.72 25.58 -19.07
CA SER A 368 27.18 25.77 -19.31
C SER A 368 28.03 24.48 -19.44
N GLY A 369 27.41 23.34 -19.76
CA GLY A 369 28.09 22.04 -19.87
C GLY A 369 28.43 21.35 -18.53
N ALA A 370 28.01 21.90 -17.39
CA ALA A 370 28.23 21.26 -16.09
C ALA A 370 27.22 20.13 -15.84
N THR A 371 27.66 19.06 -15.17
CA THR A 371 26.81 17.91 -14.80
C THR A 371 26.88 17.64 -13.30
N ILE A 372 25.75 17.25 -12.73
CA ILE A 372 25.63 16.84 -11.32
C ILE A 372 25.05 15.44 -11.28
N THR A 373 25.68 14.57 -10.49
CA THR A 373 25.21 13.20 -10.24
C THR A 373 24.78 13.10 -8.79
N ALA A 374 23.49 12.82 -8.54
CA ALA A 374 22.90 12.70 -7.21
C ALA A 374 21.79 11.64 -7.20
N PRO A 375 21.36 11.14 -6.02
CA PRO A 375 20.19 10.25 -5.93
C PRO A 375 18.98 10.84 -6.66
N VAL A 376 18.22 10.02 -7.41
CA VAL A 376 17.13 10.47 -8.31
C VAL A 376 16.22 11.53 -7.69
N VAL A 377 15.72 11.31 -6.48
CA VAL A 377 14.79 12.24 -5.81
C VAL A 377 15.43 13.61 -5.55
N ILE A 378 16.70 13.62 -5.15
CA ILE A 378 17.49 14.85 -4.94
C ILE A 378 17.77 15.53 -6.28
N ALA A 379 18.14 14.75 -7.30
CA ALA A 379 18.42 15.25 -8.64
C ALA A 379 17.20 15.92 -9.29
N ASP A 380 15.99 15.41 -9.05
CA ASP A 380 14.75 16.01 -9.57
C ASP A 380 14.49 17.39 -8.96
N HIS A 381 14.58 17.52 -7.62
CA HIS A 381 14.45 18.81 -6.94
C HIS A 381 15.50 19.83 -7.41
N LEU A 382 16.74 19.39 -7.59
CA LEU A 382 17.82 20.25 -8.06
C LEU A 382 17.61 20.69 -9.51
N GLN A 383 17.22 19.77 -10.41
CA GLN A 383 16.97 20.08 -11.81
C GLN A 383 15.86 21.13 -11.97
N GLU A 384 14.76 20.97 -11.24
CA GLU A 384 13.67 21.95 -11.22
C GLU A 384 14.15 23.31 -10.70
N SER A 385 14.98 23.30 -9.64
CA SER A 385 15.54 24.52 -9.06
C SER A 385 16.44 25.30 -10.03
N PHE A 386 17.30 24.60 -10.79
CA PHE A 386 18.12 25.24 -11.82
C PHE A 386 17.26 25.85 -12.93
N ASN A 387 16.21 25.15 -13.38
CA ASN A 387 15.30 25.65 -14.40
C ASN A 387 14.57 26.92 -13.94
N VAL A 388 14.08 26.95 -12.70
CA VAL A 388 13.41 28.13 -12.10
C VAL A 388 14.40 29.29 -12.00
N LEU A 389 15.62 29.03 -11.52
CA LEU A 389 16.64 30.07 -11.34
C LEU A 389 17.08 30.68 -12.68
N GLU A 390 17.28 29.86 -13.71
CA GLU A 390 17.68 30.30 -15.06
C GLU A 390 16.63 31.23 -15.68
N GLN A 391 15.34 30.90 -15.50
CA GLN A 391 14.21 31.68 -16.02
C GLN A 391 13.85 32.90 -15.15
N SER A 392 14.40 33.02 -13.95
CA SER A 392 14.02 34.09 -13.02
C SER A 392 14.48 35.48 -13.46
N GLY A 393 13.82 36.52 -12.96
CA GLY A 393 14.23 37.92 -13.14
C GLY A 393 15.20 38.44 -12.07
N ALA A 394 15.74 37.56 -11.22
CA ALA A 394 16.60 37.96 -10.10
C ALA A 394 17.91 38.62 -10.55
N ASP A 395 18.46 39.45 -9.67
CA ASP A 395 19.76 40.10 -9.86
C ASP A 395 20.87 39.07 -10.10
N LYS A 396 21.86 39.44 -10.92
CA LYS A 396 22.93 38.55 -11.35
C LYS A 396 23.73 37.98 -10.17
N ASP A 397 24.04 38.81 -9.17
CA ASP A 397 24.86 38.39 -8.04
C ASP A 397 24.10 37.39 -7.15
N LEU A 398 22.80 37.64 -6.94
CA LEU A 398 21.93 36.70 -6.21
C LEU A 398 21.77 35.38 -6.97
N LYS A 399 21.59 35.43 -8.29
CA LYS A 399 21.53 34.23 -9.13
C LYS A 399 22.81 33.39 -9.02
N ASP A 400 23.97 34.01 -9.08
CA ASP A 400 25.25 33.31 -8.97
C ASP A 400 25.41 32.64 -7.60
N LEU A 401 24.97 33.30 -6.52
CA LEU A 401 24.96 32.71 -5.18
C LEU A 401 24.00 31.53 -5.05
N LEU A 402 22.76 31.66 -5.53
CA LEU A 402 21.76 30.58 -5.50
C LEU A 402 22.21 29.37 -6.35
N ASN A 403 22.84 29.63 -7.49
CA ASN A 403 23.39 28.58 -8.36
C ASN A 403 24.51 27.80 -7.65
N ARG A 404 25.42 28.50 -6.97
CA ARG A 404 26.46 27.88 -6.15
C ARG A 404 25.88 27.12 -4.96
N LEU A 405 24.81 27.62 -4.34
CA LEU A 405 24.14 26.93 -3.25
C LEU A 405 23.58 25.57 -3.71
N LEU A 406 22.88 25.53 -4.84
CA LEU A 406 22.37 24.26 -5.40
C LEU A 406 23.49 23.26 -5.67
N GLN A 407 24.60 23.72 -6.25
CA GLN A 407 25.76 22.87 -6.50
C GLN A 407 26.38 22.33 -5.21
N ALA A 408 26.49 23.18 -4.17
CA ALA A 408 27.01 22.79 -2.87
C ALA A 408 26.10 21.78 -2.16
N VAL A 409 24.77 22.01 -2.18
CA VAL A 409 23.77 21.09 -1.61
C VAL A 409 23.82 19.74 -2.33
N ALA A 410 23.92 19.74 -3.65
CA ALA A 410 24.06 18.52 -4.43
C ALA A 410 25.32 17.72 -4.08
N GLY A 411 26.46 18.40 -3.98
CA GLY A 411 27.73 17.78 -3.61
C GLY A 411 27.69 17.20 -2.20
N ALA A 412 27.14 17.94 -1.25
CA ALA A 412 26.99 17.52 0.14
C ALA A 412 26.01 16.34 0.28
N ALA A 413 24.86 16.38 -0.40
CA ALA A 413 23.88 15.31 -0.40
C ALA A 413 24.41 14.00 -0.99
N ARG A 414 25.30 14.08 -1.99
CA ARG A 414 25.97 12.91 -2.56
C ARG A 414 26.94 12.26 -1.56
N LEU A 415 27.65 13.07 -0.77
CA LEU A 415 28.63 12.60 0.20
C LEU A 415 28.00 12.12 1.51
N ALA A 416 26.82 12.63 1.85
CA ALA A 416 26.05 12.22 3.04
C ALA A 416 24.55 12.02 2.71
N PRO A 417 24.19 10.95 1.96
CA PRO A 417 22.80 10.66 1.61
C PRO A 417 21.97 10.42 2.87
N SER A 418 20.86 11.14 3.01
CA SER A 418 19.94 10.98 4.14
C SER A 418 18.58 11.62 3.82
N PRO A 419 17.50 11.26 4.54
CA PRO A 419 16.23 11.98 4.45
C PRO A 419 16.38 13.48 4.74
N ALA A 420 17.37 13.88 5.55
CA ALA A 420 17.67 15.28 5.81
C ALA A 420 18.27 15.99 4.57
N ALA A 421 19.08 15.29 3.77
CA ALA A 421 19.62 15.81 2.52
C ALA A 421 18.52 16.04 1.45
N GLU A 422 17.53 15.15 1.37
CA GLU A 422 16.35 15.36 0.52
C GLU A 422 15.55 16.58 0.94
N ASN A 423 15.30 16.74 2.25
CA ASN A 423 14.65 17.94 2.78
C ASN A 423 15.44 19.22 2.47
N ALA A 424 16.77 19.19 2.57
CA ALA A 424 17.61 20.34 2.23
C ALA A 424 17.55 20.69 0.73
N ALA A 425 17.50 19.69 -0.17
CA ALA A 425 17.31 19.92 -1.60
C ALA A 425 15.94 20.55 -1.90
N ARG A 426 14.88 20.05 -1.26
CA ARG A 426 13.53 20.63 -1.35
C ARG A 426 13.47 22.05 -0.79
N ASP A 427 14.11 22.30 0.35
CA ASP A 427 14.16 23.64 0.95
C ASP A 427 14.96 24.61 0.09
N SER A 428 16.01 24.15 -0.60
CA SER A 428 16.79 24.95 -1.56
C SER A 428 15.94 25.37 -2.76
N ARG A 429 15.08 24.48 -3.26
CA ARG A 429 14.09 24.81 -4.29
C ARG A 429 13.14 25.91 -3.82
N ASN A 430 12.53 25.70 -2.66
CA ASN A 430 11.57 26.66 -2.09
C ASN A 430 12.23 28.03 -1.85
N LEU A 431 13.49 28.03 -1.41
CA LEU A 431 14.27 29.25 -1.21
C LEU A 431 14.46 30.01 -2.53
N ILE A 432 14.73 29.31 -3.63
CA ILE A 432 14.87 29.94 -4.96
C ILE A 432 13.54 30.49 -5.45
N GLU A 433 12.46 29.72 -5.34
CA GLU A 433 11.12 30.19 -5.70
C GLU A 433 10.76 31.47 -4.92
N GLU A 434 11.07 31.50 -3.62
CA GLU A 434 10.84 32.66 -2.75
C GLU A 434 11.75 33.84 -3.12
N ALA A 435 13.06 33.62 -3.26
CA ALA A 435 14.04 34.65 -3.57
C ALA A 435 13.84 35.28 -4.96
N THR A 436 13.16 34.57 -5.87
CA THR A 436 12.90 35.01 -7.25
C THR A 436 11.45 35.44 -7.49
N ALA A 437 10.59 35.37 -6.48
CA ALA A 437 9.20 35.76 -6.58
C ALA A 437 9.03 37.26 -6.82
N LYS A 438 8.00 37.65 -7.58
CA LYS A 438 7.64 39.07 -7.76
C LYS A 438 7.17 39.74 -6.46
N ALA A 439 6.56 38.97 -5.58
CA ALA A 439 6.02 39.40 -4.30
C ALA A 439 6.40 38.36 -3.23
N PRO A 440 7.65 38.37 -2.77
CA PRO A 440 8.14 37.41 -1.80
C PRO A 440 7.47 37.62 -0.43
N ARG A 441 7.21 36.52 0.26
CA ARG A 441 6.67 36.44 1.61
C ARG A 441 7.73 36.90 2.61
N PRO A 442 7.45 37.93 3.42
CA PRO A 442 8.38 38.42 4.45
C PRO A 442 8.86 37.29 5.37
N GLY A 443 10.18 37.18 5.54
CA GLY A 443 10.83 36.23 6.44
C GLY A 443 10.90 34.77 5.99
N GLU A 444 10.13 34.33 4.99
CA GLU A 444 10.08 32.92 4.58
C GLU A 444 11.40 32.46 3.95
N GLY A 445 12.03 33.30 3.13
CA GLY A 445 13.34 33.01 2.55
C GLY A 445 14.43 32.85 3.62
N VAL A 446 14.40 33.70 4.65
CA VAL A 446 15.35 33.61 5.78
C VAL A 446 15.19 32.28 6.51
N ARG A 447 13.95 31.91 6.85
CA ARG A 447 13.62 30.65 7.53
C ARG A 447 14.09 29.42 6.73
N LEU A 448 13.94 29.44 5.40
CA LEU A 448 14.40 28.36 4.53
C LEU A 448 15.94 28.29 4.49
N GLY A 449 16.61 29.44 4.37
CA GLY A 449 18.07 29.52 4.43
C GLY A 449 18.66 28.99 5.73
N GLU A 450 18.03 29.29 6.88
CA GLU A 450 18.43 28.78 8.18
C GLU A 450 18.30 27.25 8.29
N ARG A 451 17.19 26.68 7.80
CA ARG A 451 16.98 25.22 7.79
C ARG A 451 18.02 24.48 6.94
N ILE A 452 18.37 25.04 5.78
CA ILE A 452 19.44 24.50 4.93
C ILE A 452 20.79 24.57 5.67
N MET A 453 21.06 25.69 6.35
CA MET A 453 22.28 25.88 7.12
C MET A 453 22.38 24.93 8.32
N ASP A 454 21.27 24.65 9.02
CA ASP A 454 21.24 23.72 10.15
C ASP A 454 21.53 22.28 9.71
N TRP A 455 20.94 21.85 8.60
CA TRP A 455 21.30 20.57 7.98
C TRP A 455 22.79 20.52 7.61
N ALA A 456 23.30 21.57 6.97
CA ALA A 456 24.69 21.64 6.55
C ALA A 456 25.67 21.59 7.73
N LYS A 457 25.35 22.24 8.85
CA LYS A 457 26.13 22.12 10.10
C LYS A 457 26.13 20.70 10.66
N ALA A 458 24.99 20.01 10.59
CA ALA A 458 24.85 18.65 11.11
C ALA A 458 25.73 17.62 10.38
N ILE A 459 26.04 17.85 9.10
CA ILE A 459 26.92 16.98 8.30
C ILE A 459 28.41 17.37 8.36
N GLY A 460 28.77 18.35 9.20
CA GLY A 460 30.16 18.71 9.50
C GLY A 460 30.92 19.35 8.33
N GLU A 461 32.16 18.92 8.12
CA GLU A 461 33.08 19.47 7.11
C GLU A 461 32.48 19.51 5.70
N THR A 462 31.70 18.48 5.34
CA THR A 462 31.03 18.36 4.05
C THR A 462 30.03 19.47 3.78
N GLY A 463 29.41 20.04 4.83
CA GLY A 463 28.40 21.07 4.73
C GLY A 463 28.93 22.51 4.76
N LYS A 464 30.22 22.73 5.03
CA LYS A 464 30.80 24.08 5.13
C LYS A 464 30.48 24.99 3.93
N PRO A 465 30.61 24.54 2.66
CA PRO A 465 30.28 25.39 1.52
C PRO A 465 28.81 25.81 1.49
N VAL A 466 27.90 24.94 1.95
CA VAL A 466 26.46 25.22 2.02
C VAL A 466 26.19 26.28 3.10
N VAL A 467 26.84 26.18 4.27
CA VAL A 467 26.73 27.16 5.36
C VAL A 467 27.20 28.54 4.91
N GLU A 468 28.36 28.63 4.27
CA GLU A 468 28.93 29.90 3.79
C GLU A 468 28.03 30.58 2.75
N LEU A 469 27.48 29.81 1.81
CA LEU A 469 26.59 30.32 0.77
C LEU A 469 25.24 30.74 1.34
N ALA A 470 24.63 29.94 2.21
CA ALA A 470 23.38 30.30 2.87
C ALA A 470 23.53 31.60 3.68
N ALA A 471 24.63 31.75 4.43
CA ALA A 471 24.93 32.95 5.18
C ALA A 471 25.14 34.20 4.30
N ALA A 472 25.65 34.03 3.07
CA ALA A 472 25.79 35.13 2.11
C ALA A 472 24.46 35.49 1.43
N ILE A 473 23.56 34.53 1.23
CA ILE A 473 22.26 34.74 0.58
C ILE A 473 21.26 35.40 1.52
N ILE A 474 21.18 34.96 2.78
CA ILE A 474 20.16 35.42 3.75
C ILE A 474 20.03 36.96 3.83
N PRO A 475 21.12 37.75 3.91
CA PRO A 475 21.03 39.21 3.98
C PRO A 475 20.50 39.88 2.70
N LEU A 476 20.47 39.16 1.57
CA LEU A 476 19.95 39.65 0.29
C LEU A 476 18.45 39.34 0.13
N LEU A 477 17.86 38.61 1.07
CA LEU A 477 16.48 38.21 1.00
C LEU A 477 15.54 39.30 1.58
N PRO A 478 14.31 39.38 1.07
CA PRO A 478 13.27 40.23 1.63
C PRO A 478 12.96 39.83 3.08
N HIS A 479 12.94 40.82 3.97
CA HIS A 479 12.62 40.66 5.39
C HIS A 479 11.13 40.84 5.69
#